data_AF-A0A238KDE3-F1
#
_entry.id   AF-A0A238KDE3-F1
#
_cell.length_a   1.000
_cell.length_b   1.000
_cell.length_c   1.000
_cell.angle_alpha   90.00
_cell.angle_beta   90.00
_cell.angle_gamma   90.00
#
_symmetry.space_group_name_H-M   'P 1'
#
loop_
_entity.id
_entity.type
_entity.pdbx_description
1 polymer ?
#
loop_
_entity_poly.entity_id
_entity_poly.type
_entity_poly.pdbx_seq_one_letter_code
_entity_poly.pdbx_strand_id
1 'polypeptide(L)'
;MNRHLQKPFPSTDNHTTQSETSCPDQLQNHLKQETSFQIDRLSLQDVARARFRDLLKDTWPGTDRETARRAAKSLNVHEKTVLNWLACTHSAPFEIVFAIGCFTGVYRVMDVMTRGQGRMQVLNLFAKGVRRVLGK
;
A
#
# COMPACT_ATOMS: atom_id res chain seq x y z
N MET A 1 47.08 33.81 26.04
CA MET A 1 46.38 33.83 27.34
C MET A 1 45.01 34.46 27.14
N ASN A 2 44.03 33.98 27.92
CA ASN A 2 42.62 34.40 28.05
C ASN A 2 41.56 33.70 27.18
N ARG A 3 41.04 32.62 27.77
CA ARG A 3 39.69 32.06 27.64
C ARG A 3 38.64 33.00 28.27
N HIS A 4 37.35 32.70 27.98
CA HIS A 4 36.08 33.13 28.63
C HIS A 4 35.21 34.04 27.74
N LEU A 5 33.89 33.87 27.60
CA LEU A 5 32.90 33.00 28.24
C LEU A 5 31.65 32.90 27.33
N GLN A 6 31.06 31.71 27.26
CA GLN A 6 29.75 31.41 26.69
C GLN A 6 28.65 32.21 27.41
N LYS A 7 27.65 32.69 26.66
CA LYS A 7 26.41 33.24 27.23
C LYS A 7 25.50 32.09 27.71
N PRO A 8 24.91 32.17 28.92
CA PRO A 8 24.01 31.16 29.44
C PRO A 8 22.60 31.33 28.87
N PHE A 9 21.97 30.21 28.51
CA PHE A 9 20.52 30.11 28.31
C PHE A 9 19.83 30.16 29.69
N PRO A 10 18.67 30.84 29.84
CA PRO A 10 17.89 30.76 31.06
C PRO A 10 17.01 29.50 31.04
N SER A 11 17.23 28.62 32.02
CA SER A 11 16.24 27.65 32.51
C SER A 11 15.16 28.38 33.31
N THR A 12 13.90 28.03 33.07
CA THR A 12 12.82 28.26 34.03
C THR A 12 11.98 26.99 34.13
N ASP A 13 12.07 26.35 35.28
CA ASP A 13 11.20 25.27 35.70
C ASP A 13 10.00 25.85 36.49
N ASN A 14 8.81 25.40 36.10
CA ASN A 14 7.65 25.01 36.91
C ASN A 14 6.93 26.03 37.82
N HIS A 15 5.64 26.30 37.53
CA HIS A 15 4.55 25.61 38.26
C HIS A 15 3.14 25.84 37.65
N THR A 16 2.48 24.70 37.42
CA THR A 16 1.05 24.34 37.44
C THR A 16 -0.01 25.43 37.67
N THR A 17 -0.94 25.55 36.72
CA THR A 17 -2.36 25.77 37.03
C THR A 17 -3.18 24.76 36.24
N GLN A 18 -3.98 23.99 36.97
CA GLN A 18 -4.87 22.97 36.45
C GLN A 18 -5.96 23.61 35.59
N SER A 19 -6.21 23.02 34.43
CA SER A 19 -7.46 23.14 33.68
C SER A 19 -7.72 21.78 33.05
N GLU A 20 -8.31 20.88 33.83
CA GLU A 20 -9.14 19.79 33.31
C GLU A 20 -10.21 20.45 32.43
N THR A 21 -10.51 20.05 31.20
CA THR A 21 -11.16 18.79 30.81
C THR A 21 -11.36 18.80 29.28
N SER A 22 -11.55 17.61 28.69
CA SER A 22 -11.99 17.32 27.30
C SER A 22 -10.85 17.26 26.27
N CYS A 23 -10.40 16.12 25.73
CA CYS A 23 -11.00 14.78 25.57
C CYS A 23 -9.88 13.77 25.25
N PRO A 24 -9.65 12.69 26.02
CA PRO A 24 -8.96 11.51 25.51
C PRO A 24 -9.90 10.51 24.80
N ASP A 25 -11.22 10.73 24.85
CA ASP A 25 -12.22 9.76 24.36
C ASP A 25 -12.41 9.73 22.84
N GLN A 26 -12.08 10.80 22.11
CA GLN A 26 -12.31 10.82 20.65
C GLN A 26 -11.33 9.92 19.87
N LEU A 27 -10.09 9.77 20.37
CA LEU A 27 -9.10 8.88 19.77
C LEU A 27 -9.36 7.40 20.10
N GLN A 28 -9.86 7.11 21.31
CA GLN A 28 -10.22 5.74 21.70
C GLN A 28 -11.51 5.25 21.04
N ASN A 29 -12.49 6.13 20.80
CA ASN A 29 -13.73 5.74 20.13
C ASN A 29 -13.54 5.43 18.63
N HIS A 30 -12.55 6.02 17.97
CA HIS A 30 -12.21 5.67 16.58
C HIS A 30 -11.57 4.28 16.45
N LEU A 31 -10.86 3.81 17.48
CA LEU A 31 -10.28 2.47 17.53
C LEU A 31 -11.29 1.40 17.99
N LYS A 32 -12.32 1.77 18.75
CA LYS A 32 -13.37 0.82 19.21
C LYS A 32 -14.37 0.40 18.14
N GLN A 33 -14.39 1.06 16.98
CA GLN A 33 -15.07 0.57 15.77
C GLN A 33 -14.15 -0.23 14.86
N GLU A 34 -13.16 -0.93 15.41
CA GLU A 34 -12.61 -2.13 14.79
C GLU A 34 -13.68 -3.22 14.77
N THR A 35 -14.71 -3.04 13.93
CA THR A 35 -15.48 -4.15 13.40
C THR A 35 -14.47 -5.21 12.97
N SER A 36 -14.59 -6.42 13.52
CA SER A 36 -13.70 -7.53 13.19
C SER A 36 -13.85 -7.86 11.70
N PHE A 37 -13.04 -7.19 10.88
CA PHE A 37 -12.99 -7.46 9.45
C PHE A 37 -12.31 -8.81 9.28
N GLN A 38 -13.12 -9.86 9.17
CA GLN A 38 -12.62 -11.13 8.68
C GLN A 38 -12.29 -10.95 7.20
N ILE A 39 -11.00 -10.91 6.91
CA ILE A 39 -10.48 -10.84 5.54
C ILE A 39 -10.63 -12.23 4.94
N ASP A 40 -11.47 -12.36 3.90
CA ASP A 40 -11.48 -13.59 3.11
C ASP A 40 -10.20 -13.67 2.28
N ARG A 41 -9.41 -14.73 2.52
CA ARG A 41 -8.13 -14.96 1.88
C ARG A 41 -8.26 -15.15 0.37
N LEU A 42 -9.33 -15.81 -0.10
CA LEU A 42 -9.54 -16.05 -1.52
C LEU A 42 -9.81 -14.73 -2.24
N SER A 43 -10.74 -13.93 -1.70
CA SER A 43 -11.04 -12.60 -2.22
C SER A 43 -9.85 -11.65 -2.19
N LEU A 44 -9.04 -11.70 -1.13
CA LEU A 44 -7.79 -10.94 -1.07
C LEU A 44 -6.84 -11.33 -2.20
N GLN A 45 -6.66 -12.64 -2.46
CA GLN A 45 -5.78 -13.10 -3.54
C GLN A 45 -6.28 -12.65 -4.91
N ASP A 46 -7.58 -12.72 -5.16
CA ASP A 46 -8.14 -12.32 -6.45
C ASP A 46 -7.98 -10.81 -6.70
N VAL A 47 -8.22 -9.98 -5.67
CA VAL A 47 -7.97 -8.53 -5.77
C VAL A 47 -6.48 -8.27 -6.00
N ALA A 48 -5.60 -8.92 -5.23
CA ALA A 48 -4.16 -8.73 -5.37
C ALA A 48 -3.66 -9.12 -6.77
N ARG A 49 -4.12 -10.25 -7.32
CA ARG A 49 -3.76 -10.68 -8.68
C ARG A 49 -4.27 -9.72 -9.75
N ALA A 50 -5.51 -9.24 -9.61
CA ALA A 50 -6.07 -8.27 -10.55
C ALA A 50 -5.29 -6.95 -10.53
N ARG A 51 -4.95 -6.43 -9.35
CA ARG A 51 -4.14 -5.22 -9.19
C ARG A 51 -2.73 -5.41 -9.72
N PHE A 52 -2.13 -6.57 -9.48
CA PHE A 52 -0.80 -6.87 -9.99
C PHE A 52 -0.77 -6.97 -11.52
N ARG A 53 -1.81 -7.56 -12.15
CA ARG A 53 -1.97 -7.54 -13.61
C ARG A 53 -2.03 -6.10 -14.14
N ASP A 54 -2.80 -5.23 -13.50
CA ASP A 54 -2.88 -3.82 -13.91
C ASP A 54 -1.51 -3.13 -13.79
N LEU A 55 -0.76 -3.42 -12.72
CA LEU A 55 0.60 -2.91 -12.53
C LEU A 55 1.55 -3.38 -13.64
N LEU A 56 1.49 -4.65 -14.04
CA LEU A 56 2.27 -5.16 -15.18
C LEU A 56 1.94 -4.41 -16.47
N LYS A 57 0.66 -4.13 -16.69
CA LYS A 57 0.17 -3.43 -17.89
C LYS A 57 0.53 -1.95 -17.91
N ASP A 58 0.53 -1.31 -16.74
CA ASP A 58 1.00 0.07 -16.58
C ASP A 58 2.51 0.20 -16.79
N THR A 59 3.28 -0.75 -16.25
CA THR A 59 4.74 -0.75 -16.34
C THR A 59 5.25 -1.10 -17.75
N TRP A 60 4.66 -2.11 -18.39
CA TRP A 60 5.03 -2.58 -19.73
C TRP A 60 3.80 -2.62 -20.66
N PRO A 61 3.38 -1.47 -21.21
CA PRO A 61 2.18 -1.38 -22.04
C PRO A 61 2.34 -2.16 -23.35
N GLY A 62 1.27 -2.86 -23.75
CA GLY A 62 1.20 -3.69 -24.96
C GLY A 62 0.16 -4.81 -24.85
N THR A 63 0.16 -5.73 -25.82
CA THR A 63 -0.62 -6.97 -25.70
C THR A 63 -0.06 -7.84 -24.58
N ASP A 64 -0.80 -8.84 -24.11
CA ASP A 64 -0.34 -9.73 -23.03
C ASP A 64 0.99 -10.40 -23.36
N ARG A 65 1.22 -10.77 -24.62
CA ARG A 65 2.48 -11.38 -25.06
C ARG A 65 3.63 -10.37 -25.06
N GLU A 66 3.43 -9.16 -25.59
CA GLU A 66 4.47 -8.11 -25.53
C GLU A 66 4.80 -7.73 -24.09
N THR A 67 3.80 -7.53 -23.23
CA THR A 67 3.97 -7.26 -21.80
C THR A 67 4.77 -8.38 -21.14
N ALA A 68 4.37 -9.64 -21.36
CA ALA A 68 5.03 -10.80 -20.77
C ALA A 68 6.50 -10.91 -21.20
N ARG A 69 6.79 -10.77 -22.49
CA ARG A 69 8.17 -10.84 -23.01
C ARG A 69 9.06 -9.75 -22.42
N ARG A 70 8.58 -8.50 -22.34
CA ARG A 70 9.36 -7.37 -21.79
C ARG A 70 9.59 -7.52 -20.29
N ALA A 71 8.52 -7.82 -19.54
CA ALA A 71 8.58 -7.98 -18.09
C ALA A 71 9.45 -9.19 -17.69
N ALA A 72 9.34 -10.31 -18.40
CA ALA A 72 10.16 -11.51 -18.17
C ALA A 72 11.66 -11.20 -18.27
N LYS A 73 12.05 -10.42 -19.28
CA LYS A 73 13.43 -9.97 -19.46
C LYS A 73 13.88 -9.03 -18.33
N SER A 74 13.07 -8.05 -17.94
CA SER A 74 13.41 -7.09 -16.90
C SER A 74 13.48 -7.70 -15.49
N LEU A 75 12.60 -8.67 -15.20
CA LEU A 75 12.45 -9.31 -13.90
C LEU A 75 13.25 -10.61 -13.78
N ASN A 76 13.91 -11.05 -14.85
CA ASN A 76 14.66 -12.30 -14.92
C ASN A 76 13.82 -13.53 -14.52
N VAL A 77 12.62 -13.65 -15.10
CA VAL A 77 11.70 -14.79 -14.91
C VAL A 77 11.27 -15.36 -16.25
N HIS A 78 10.70 -16.56 -16.27
CA HIS A 78 10.15 -17.13 -17.51
C HIS A 78 8.91 -16.36 -18.00
N GLU A 79 8.79 -16.19 -19.31
CA GLU A 79 7.62 -15.54 -19.95
C GLU A 79 6.30 -16.20 -19.55
N LYS A 80 6.27 -17.54 -19.45
CA LYS A 80 5.10 -18.30 -18.97
C LYS A 80 4.65 -17.88 -17.57
N THR A 81 5.58 -17.57 -16.68
CA THR A 81 5.26 -17.10 -15.33
C THR A 81 4.55 -15.76 -15.37
N VAL A 82 5.00 -14.84 -16.22
CA VAL A 82 4.34 -13.54 -16.39
C VAL A 82 2.96 -13.68 -17.03
N LEU A 83 2.81 -14.56 -18.03
CA LEU A 83 1.50 -14.86 -18.61
C LEU A 83 0.52 -15.41 -17.58
N ASN A 84 0.98 -16.26 -16.65
CA ASN A 84 0.16 -16.76 -15.55
C ASN A 84 -0.29 -15.64 -14.60
N TRP A 85 0.60 -14.66 -14.31
CA TRP A 85 0.23 -13.48 -13.52
C TRP A 85 -0.78 -12.59 -14.25
N LEU A 86 -0.59 -12.36 -15.56
CA LEU A 86 -1.53 -11.59 -16.38
C LEU A 86 -2.90 -12.26 -16.48
N ALA A 87 -2.94 -13.59 -16.52
CA ALA A 87 -4.17 -14.38 -16.47
C ALA A 87 -4.78 -14.49 -15.06
N CYS A 88 -4.15 -13.87 -14.04
CA CYS A 88 -4.55 -13.94 -12.63
C CYS A 88 -4.67 -15.38 -12.09
N THR A 89 -3.95 -16.35 -12.65
CA THR A 89 -3.97 -17.75 -12.19
C THR A 89 -3.00 -17.98 -11.03
N HIS A 90 -1.94 -17.17 -10.95
CA HIS A 90 -0.92 -17.24 -9.92
C HIS A 90 -0.71 -15.87 -9.30
N SER A 91 -0.35 -15.85 -8.02
CA SER A 91 0.09 -14.63 -7.34
C SER A 91 1.57 -14.39 -7.63
N ALA A 92 1.95 -13.14 -7.83
CA ALA A 92 3.35 -12.78 -7.88
C ALA A 92 3.94 -12.76 -6.46
N PRO A 93 5.21 -13.17 -6.31
CA PRO A 93 5.93 -13.01 -5.05
C PRO A 93 6.18 -11.52 -4.76
N PHE A 94 6.27 -11.15 -3.49
CA PHE A 94 6.39 -9.76 -3.06
C PHE A 94 7.66 -9.09 -3.61
N GLU A 95 8.74 -9.85 -3.75
CA GLU A 95 10.02 -9.43 -4.30
C GLU A 95 9.87 -8.89 -5.74
N ILE A 96 8.96 -9.46 -6.53
CA ILE A 96 8.66 -8.98 -7.89
C ILE A 96 7.90 -7.65 -7.84
N VAL A 97 6.95 -7.51 -6.91
CA VAL A 97 6.24 -6.24 -6.69
C VAL A 97 7.22 -5.15 -6.27
N PHE A 98 8.13 -5.47 -5.35
CA PHE A 98 9.18 -4.57 -4.90
C PHE A 98 10.11 -4.17 -6.05
N ALA A 99 10.56 -5.14 -6.87
CA ALA A 99 11.38 -4.88 -8.04
C ALA A 99 10.70 -3.91 -9.03
N ILE A 100 9.41 -4.10 -9.31
CA ILE A 100 8.63 -3.15 -10.14
C ILE A 100 8.62 -1.77 -9.50
N GLY A 101 8.41 -1.68 -8.18
CA GLY A 101 8.49 -0.41 -7.43
C GLY A 101 9.82 0.31 -7.58
N CYS A 102 10.94 -0.43 -7.62
CA CYS A 102 12.26 0.14 -7.89
C CYS A 102 12.39 0.67 -9.33
N PHE A 103 11.72 0.05 -10.31
CA PHE A 103 11.76 0.48 -11.71
C PHE A 103 10.85 1.68 -12.00
N THR A 104 9.63 1.68 -11.45
CA THR A 104 8.58 2.65 -11.82
C THR A 104 8.32 3.72 -10.76
N GLY A 105 8.88 3.54 -9.56
CA GLY A 105 8.63 4.37 -8.39
C GLY A 105 7.52 3.80 -7.49
N VAL A 106 7.79 3.80 -6.18
CA VAL A 106 6.90 3.23 -5.15
C VAL A 106 5.53 3.91 -5.13
N TYR A 107 5.47 5.24 -5.29
CA TYR A 107 4.20 5.98 -5.29
C TYR A 107 3.30 5.57 -6.45
N ARG A 108 3.87 5.31 -7.64
CA ARG A 108 3.10 4.85 -8.80
C ARG A 108 2.57 3.44 -8.59
N VAL A 109 3.37 2.54 -8.00
CA VAL A 109 2.90 1.22 -7.61
C VAL A 109 1.72 1.32 -6.64
N MET A 110 1.83 2.17 -5.61
CA MET A 110 0.76 2.37 -4.65
C MET A 110 -0.49 2.95 -5.30
N ASP A 111 -0.35 3.90 -6.23
CA ASP A 111 -1.48 4.47 -6.97
C ASP A 111 -2.22 3.39 -7.78
N VAL A 112 -1.49 2.54 -8.53
CA VAL A 112 -2.10 1.45 -9.31
C VAL A 112 -2.73 0.39 -8.41
N MET A 113 -2.05 -0.01 -7.33
CA MET A 113 -2.52 -1.07 -6.42
C MET A 113 -3.75 -0.62 -5.63
N THR A 114 -3.84 0.66 -5.28
CA THR A 114 -5.00 1.23 -4.57
C THR A 114 -6.09 1.71 -5.52
N ARG A 115 -5.76 2.04 -6.78
CA ARG A 115 -6.64 2.72 -7.74
C ARG A 115 -7.29 3.99 -7.14
N GLY A 116 -6.54 4.73 -6.33
CA GLY A 116 -7.05 5.90 -5.60
C GLY A 116 -8.11 5.58 -4.53
N GLN A 117 -8.34 4.31 -4.20
CA GLN A 117 -9.33 3.91 -3.21
C GLN A 117 -8.81 4.15 -1.78
N GLY A 118 -9.68 4.67 -0.92
CA GLY A 118 -9.38 4.82 0.50
C GLY A 118 -9.36 3.47 1.24
N ARG A 119 -8.69 3.42 2.41
CA ARG A 119 -8.54 2.22 3.25
C ARG A 119 -9.84 1.43 3.41
N MET A 120 -10.93 2.09 3.78
CA MET A 120 -12.22 1.42 4.02
C MET A 120 -12.81 0.81 2.75
N GLN A 121 -12.61 1.42 1.59
CA GLN A 121 -13.09 0.88 0.31
C GLN A 121 -12.33 -0.40 -0.04
N VAL A 122 -11.00 -0.39 0.14
CA VAL A 122 -10.14 -1.55 -0.10
C VAL A 122 -10.48 -2.70 0.86
N LEU A 123 -10.63 -2.42 2.16
CA LEU A 123 -11.02 -3.43 3.15
C LEU A 123 -12.39 -4.06 2.85
N ASN A 124 -13.35 -3.27 2.36
CA ASN A 124 -14.66 -3.77 1.96
C ASN A 124 -14.60 -4.76 0.78
N LEU A 125 -13.61 -4.65 -0.13
CA LEU A 125 -13.42 -5.61 -1.21
C LEU A 125 -13.06 -7.00 -0.69
N PHE A 126 -12.26 -7.06 0.38
CA PHE A 126 -11.82 -8.31 0.98
C PHE A 126 -12.88 -8.90 1.91
N ALA A 127 -13.64 -8.05 2.61
CA ALA A 127 -14.64 -8.49 3.58
C ALA A 127 -15.93 -9.01 2.92
N LYS A 128 -16.30 -8.53 1.72
CA LYS A 128 -17.58 -8.87 1.09
C LYS A 128 -17.51 -9.99 0.05
N GLY A 129 -16.30 -10.43 -0.30
CA GLY A 129 -16.06 -11.18 -1.51
C GLY A 129 -16.36 -10.37 -2.76
N VAL A 130 -15.45 -10.36 -3.73
CA VAL A 130 -15.55 -9.49 -4.91
C VAL A 130 -16.78 -9.88 -5.76
N ARG A 131 -17.93 -9.27 -5.48
CA ARG A 131 -18.99 -9.10 -6.48
C ARG A 131 -18.50 -8.05 -7.47
N ARG A 132 -18.10 -8.54 -8.64
CA ARG A 132 -17.61 -7.82 -9.82
C ARG A 132 -18.20 -6.41 -9.92
N VAL A 133 -17.38 -5.38 -9.74
CA VAL A 133 -17.65 -4.05 -10.31
C VAL A 133 -17.02 -4.04 -11.70
N LEU A 134 -17.73 -4.65 -12.64
CA LEU A 134 -17.56 -4.43 -14.07
C LEU A 134 -18.78 -3.63 -14.52
N GLY A 135 -18.56 -2.42 -15.03
CA GLY A 135 -19.56 -1.64 -15.76
C GLY A 135 -20.05 -0.39 -15.03
N LYS A 136 -19.41 0.74 -15.31
CA LYS A 136 -19.98 1.83 -16.12
C LYS A 136 -18.83 2.65 -16.70
#